data_AF-A0A1A9WDV7-F1
#
_entry.id   AF-A0A1A9WDV7-F1
#
_cell.length_a   1.000
_cell.length_b   1.000
_cell.length_c   1.000
_cell.angle_alpha   90.00
_cell.angle_beta   90.00
_cell.angle_gamma   90.00
#
_symmetry.space_group_name_H-M   'P 1'
#
loop_
_entity.id
_entity.type
_entity.pdbx_description
1 polymer ?
#
loop_
_entity_poly.entity_id
_entity_poly.type
_entity_poly.pdbx_seq_one_letter_code
_entity_poly.pdbx_strand_id
1 'polypeptide(L)'
;MRLLLNKLFNIPKSFLLQNPCRLLSKYYHAQAKSVENETQKSLNIAIIGIPNAGKSTFINHLINRRICPTSCKVHTTRKANKAIYTTEQTQLVFYDTPGLVTESEIKKYKLEGSFRSAYRHAAQNADLIAVIHDVSNAFTRKELHFTVIDTLKMYPRLPSILIMNKIDALKSKRITLDLIRTLTNNTLSSEQANKRVNKINKSVVKESIPLKKGGINREVSWSNFSQVFLVSAAIGSGLNDVHDYLIASAKLRPWEYKPEEFTDEAPENLIVDSVKARLLDYLPQEIPYNLETYLEYYSLENDTIYASVEVVCPTQRIERLICGESNGRLRQITERVTSDLIETFGKPISFTIATTSKEKQKINQ
;
A
#
# COMPACT_ATOMS: atom_id res chain seq x y z
N MET A 1 -23.95 49.93 -0.21
CA MET A 1 -23.80 48.49 0.11
C MET A 1 -25.13 47.80 0.47
N ARG A 2 -25.89 48.26 1.47
CA ARG A 2 -27.21 47.70 1.86
C ARG A 2 -28.26 47.67 0.74
N LEU A 3 -28.29 48.71 -0.10
CA LEU A 3 -29.19 48.83 -1.26
C LEU A 3 -28.79 47.93 -2.46
N LEU A 4 -27.50 47.58 -2.59
CA LEU A 4 -27.00 46.70 -3.65
C LEU A 4 -27.30 45.22 -3.35
N LEU A 5 -27.21 44.82 -2.07
CA LEU A 5 -27.51 43.45 -1.63
C LEU A 5 -28.99 43.07 -1.80
N ASN A 6 -29.92 44.02 -1.62
CA ASN A 6 -31.36 43.76 -1.81
C ASN A 6 -31.77 43.58 -3.27
N LYS A 7 -31.03 44.16 -4.22
CA LYS A 7 -31.38 44.09 -5.65
C LYS A 7 -30.88 42.82 -6.35
N LEU A 8 -29.87 42.15 -5.79
CA LEU A 8 -29.23 40.99 -6.42
C LEU A 8 -29.69 39.62 -5.88
N PHE A 9 -30.23 39.52 -4.66
CA PHE A 9 -30.28 38.22 -3.97
C PHE A 9 -31.63 37.77 -3.37
N ASN A 10 -32.73 38.52 -3.55
CA ASN A 10 -34.09 38.11 -3.15
C ASN A 10 -34.19 37.46 -1.74
N ILE A 11 -33.42 37.98 -0.77
CA ILE A 11 -33.34 37.43 0.59
C ILE A 11 -34.52 37.99 1.42
N PRO A 12 -35.30 37.15 2.12
CA PRO A 12 -36.41 37.62 2.97
C PRO A 12 -35.92 38.61 4.03
N LYS A 13 -36.61 39.76 4.12
CA LYS A 13 -36.22 40.94 4.93
C LYS A 13 -36.00 40.65 6.42
N SER A 14 -36.54 39.55 6.96
CA SER A 14 -36.38 39.14 8.36
C SER A 14 -34.98 38.61 8.71
N PHE A 15 -34.16 38.23 7.72
CA PHE A 15 -32.85 37.60 7.95
C PHE A 15 -31.65 38.57 7.95
N LEU A 16 -31.87 39.84 7.58
CA LEU A 16 -30.80 40.84 7.35
C LEU A 16 -30.37 41.64 8.60
N LEU A 17 -30.93 41.33 9.78
CA LEU A 17 -30.79 42.17 10.97
C LEU A 17 -29.75 41.71 12.01
N GLN A 18 -29.05 40.59 11.82
CA GLN A 18 -28.23 40.02 12.92
C GLN A 18 -26.77 39.62 12.62
N ASN A 19 -26.15 40.15 11.56
CA ASN A 19 -24.67 40.27 11.33
C ASN A 19 -24.32 40.01 9.85
N PRO A 20 -24.41 41.02 8.97
CA PRO A 20 -24.23 40.85 7.52
C PRO A 20 -22.83 40.32 7.14
N CYS A 21 -21.77 40.70 7.85
CA CYS A 21 -20.41 40.22 7.58
C CYS A 21 -20.23 38.72 7.84
N ARG A 22 -20.89 38.17 8.87
CA ARG A 22 -20.81 36.74 9.23
C ARG A 22 -21.63 35.87 8.28
N LEU A 23 -22.71 36.40 7.71
CA LEU A 23 -23.50 35.72 6.68
C LEU A 23 -22.79 35.73 5.32
N LEU A 24 -22.18 36.85 4.94
CA LEU A 24 -21.33 36.94 3.75
C LEU A 24 -20.10 36.03 3.86
N SER A 25 -19.42 35.99 5.01
CA SER A 25 -18.27 35.07 5.18
C SER A 25 -18.69 33.61 5.13
N LYS A 26 -19.82 33.24 5.74
CA LYS A 26 -20.39 31.88 5.62
C LYS A 26 -20.79 31.56 4.18
N TYR A 27 -21.36 32.50 3.44
CA TYR A 27 -21.76 32.32 2.04
C TYR A 27 -20.54 32.16 1.12
N TYR A 28 -19.52 33.02 1.27
CA TYR A 28 -18.27 32.89 0.52
C TYR A 28 -17.47 31.65 0.93
N HIS A 29 -17.48 31.23 2.19
CA HIS A 29 -16.89 29.95 2.59
C HIS A 29 -17.68 28.76 2.08
N ALA A 30 -19.01 28.83 2.03
CA ALA A 30 -19.85 27.78 1.44
C ALA A 30 -19.65 27.69 -0.09
N GLN A 31 -19.51 28.83 -0.77
CA GLN A 31 -19.15 28.87 -2.19
C GLN A 31 -17.71 28.40 -2.43
N ALA A 32 -16.74 28.78 -1.59
CA ALA A 32 -15.37 28.29 -1.69
C ALA A 32 -15.32 26.77 -1.48
N LYS A 33 -16.07 26.22 -0.50
CA LYS A 33 -16.20 24.78 -0.30
C LYS A 33 -16.88 24.07 -1.46
N SER A 34 -17.89 24.69 -2.09
CA SER A 34 -18.53 24.09 -3.27
C SER A 34 -17.62 24.10 -4.50
N VAL A 35 -16.83 25.17 -4.69
CA VAL A 35 -15.84 25.28 -5.77
C VAL A 35 -14.64 24.34 -5.55
N GLU A 36 -14.18 24.16 -4.31
CA GLU A 36 -13.15 23.17 -3.97
C GLU A 36 -13.64 21.75 -4.31
N ASN A 37 -14.86 21.39 -3.92
CA ASN A 37 -15.44 20.07 -4.22
C ASN A 37 -15.66 19.82 -5.73
N GLU A 38 -15.85 20.86 -6.53
CA GLU A 38 -16.03 20.75 -7.99
C GLU A 38 -14.73 20.46 -8.76
N THR A 39 -13.56 20.66 -8.14
CA THR A 39 -12.24 20.42 -8.76
C THR A 39 -11.51 19.20 -8.20
N GLN A 40 -12.02 18.63 -7.11
CA GLN A 40 -11.42 17.47 -6.45
C GLN A 40 -11.48 16.22 -7.34
N LYS A 41 -10.33 15.56 -7.43
CA LYS A 41 -10.19 14.26 -8.06
C LYS A 41 -9.81 13.23 -7.02
N SER A 42 -10.27 12.01 -7.20
CA SER A 42 -9.84 10.89 -6.38
C SER A 42 -9.82 9.58 -7.17
N LEU A 43 -8.92 8.68 -6.77
CA LEU A 43 -8.73 7.37 -7.39
C LEU A 43 -8.51 6.29 -6.32
N ASN A 44 -9.34 5.25 -6.35
CA ASN A 44 -9.14 4.08 -5.49
C ASN A 44 -8.36 3.00 -6.24
N ILE A 45 -7.26 2.54 -5.65
CA ILE A 45 -6.31 1.65 -6.30
C ILE A 45 -6.16 0.39 -5.47
N ALA A 46 -6.53 -0.76 -6.04
CA ALA A 46 -6.27 -2.07 -5.43
C ALA A 46 -4.88 -2.55 -5.85
N ILE A 47 -3.96 -2.68 -4.88
CA ILE A 47 -2.63 -3.23 -5.14
C ILE A 47 -2.66 -4.73 -4.92
N ILE A 48 -2.34 -5.51 -5.96
CA ILE A 48 -2.42 -6.97 -5.96
C ILE A 48 -1.07 -7.56 -6.37
N GLY A 49 -0.67 -8.65 -5.72
CA GLY A 49 0.55 -9.37 -6.08
C GLY A 49 0.92 -10.44 -5.07
N ILE A 50 1.85 -11.31 -5.45
CA ILE A 50 2.36 -12.37 -4.58
C ILE A 50 3.03 -11.80 -3.31
N PRO A 51 3.17 -12.59 -2.24
CA PRO A 51 3.98 -12.23 -1.09
C PRO A 51 5.40 -11.83 -1.53
N ASN A 52 5.98 -10.82 -0.87
CA ASN A 52 7.33 -10.31 -1.16
C ASN A 52 7.56 -9.69 -2.55
N ALA A 53 6.50 -9.46 -3.35
CA ALA A 53 6.61 -8.71 -4.60
C ALA A 53 7.03 -7.24 -4.41
N GLY A 54 6.98 -6.73 -3.18
CA GLY A 54 7.33 -5.35 -2.83
C GLY A 54 6.16 -4.36 -2.84
N LYS A 55 4.93 -4.84 -2.59
CA LYS A 55 3.70 -4.03 -2.54
C LYS A 55 3.79 -2.89 -1.52
N SER A 56 4.00 -3.22 -0.25
CA SER A 56 4.14 -2.24 0.83
C SER A 56 5.35 -1.33 0.65
N THR A 57 6.46 -1.84 0.06
CA THR A 57 7.62 -1.00 -0.30
C THR A 57 7.29 0.03 -1.37
N PHE A 58 6.50 -0.37 -2.38
CA PHE A 58 6.03 0.50 -3.45
C PHE A 58 5.11 1.60 -2.90
N ILE A 59 4.13 1.24 -2.06
CA ILE A 59 3.22 2.19 -1.43
C ILE A 59 3.99 3.20 -0.58
N ASN A 60 4.88 2.72 0.30
CA ASN A 60 5.62 3.61 1.20
C ASN A 60 6.49 4.62 0.45
N HIS A 61 7.11 4.20 -0.66
CA HIS A 61 7.89 5.13 -1.49
C HIS A 61 7.00 6.13 -2.22
N LEU A 62 5.86 5.68 -2.75
CA LEU A 62 4.95 6.55 -3.48
C LEU A 62 4.35 7.63 -2.58
N ILE A 63 4.07 7.30 -1.31
CA ILE A 63 3.52 8.23 -0.32
C ILE A 63 4.62 9.00 0.43
N ASN A 64 5.87 8.60 0.27
CA ASN A 64 7.02 9.12 1.00
C ASN A 64 6.84 9.05 2.54
N ARG A 65 6.17 7.99 3.02
CA ARG A 65 5.94 7.70 4.44
C ARG A 65 5.89 6.17 4.67
N ARG A 66 6.29 5.72 5.86
CA ARG A 66 6.25 4.29 6.26
C ARG A 66 4.88 3.87 6.81
N ILE A 67 3.87 3.81 5.95
CA ILE A 67 2.49 3.54 6.37
C ILE A 67 2.22 2.04 6.45
N CYS A 68 2.66 1.30 5.44
CA CYS A 68 2.50 -0.14 5.38
C CYS A 68 3.69 -0.82 6.07
N PRO A 69 3.48 -1.68 7.08
CA PRO A 69 4.57 -2.39 7.74
C PRO A 69 5.37 -3.23 6.73
N THR A 70 6.66 -2.93 6.57
CA THR A 70 7.57 -3.67 5.67
C THR A 70 8.57 -4.47 6.47
N SER A 71 8.68 -5.77 6.17
CA SER A 71 9.74 -6.64 6.63
C SER A 71 10.22 -7.52 5.47
N CYS A 72 11.45 -8.04 5.58
CA CYS A 72 12.03 -8.96 4.62
C CYS A 72 11.36 -10.35 4.63
N LYS A 73 10.49 -10.61 5.63
CA LYS A 73 9.75 -11.86 5.74
C LYS A 73 8.43 -11.84 4.98
N VAL A 74 7.97 -13.03 4.61
CA VAL A 74 6.64 -13.22 4.01
C VAL A 74 5.53 -12.86 5.00
N HIS A 75 4.40 -12.37 4.48
CA HIS A 75 3.13 -12.13 5.20
C HIS A 75 3.16 -11.04 6.28
N THR A 76 3.87 -9.94 6.02
CA THR A 76 3.93 -8.77 6.91
C THR A 76 2.57 -8.08 7.07
N THR A 77 1.82 -7.93 5.99
CA THR A 77 0.48 -7.32 5.97
C THR A 77 -0.57 -8.39 6.27
N ARG A 78 -1.14 -8.40 7.49
CA ARG A 78 -2.20 -9.32 7.91
C ARG A 78 -3.61 -8.72 7.82
N LYS A 79 -3.70 -7.39 7.84
CA LYS A 79 -4.94 -6.60 7.70
C LYS A 79 -4.81 -5.71 6.46
N ALA A 80 -5.92 -5.48 5.76
CA ALA A 80 -5.92 -4.54 4.65
C ALA A 80 -5.91 -3.11 5.21
N ASN A 81 -4.80 -2.41 5.03
CA ASN A 81 -4.68 -1.02 5.46
C ASN A 81 -4.88 -0.13 4.22
N LYS A 82 -5.58 1.00 4.39
CA LYS A 82 -5.61 2.01 3.35
C LYS A 82 -4.45 2.98 3.56
N ALA A 83 -3.76 3.29 2.48
CA ALA A 83 -2.76 4.30 2.45
C ALA A 83 -3.26 5.44 1.54
N ILE A 84 -3.24 6.65 2.05
CA ILE A 84 -3.86 7.82 1.42
C ILE A 84 -2.74 8.77 1.03
N TYR A 85 -2.81 9.26 -0.20
CA TYR A 85 -1.89 10.23 -0.74
C TYR A 85 -2.68 11.38 -1.35
N THR A 86 -2.52 12.56 -0.78
CA THR A 86 -3.19 13.77 -1.26
C THR A 86 -2.13 14.70 -1.85
N THR A 87 -2.31 15.08 -3.12
CA THR A 87 -1.47 16.06 -3.81
C THR A 87 -2.33 17.04 -4.58
N GLU A 88 -2.14 18.33 -4.31
CA GLU A 88 -2.89 19.43 -4.92
C GLU A 88 -4.42 19.20 -4.84
N GLN A 89 -5.04 18.83 -5.97
CA GLN A 89 -6.48 18.58 -6.10
C GLN A 89 -6.82 17.07 -6.23
N THR A 90 -5.83 16.19 -6.13
CA THR A 90 -5.99 14.74 -6.37
C THR A 90 -5.69 13.93 -5.11
N GLN A 91 -6.60 13.02 -4.76
CA GLN A 91 -6.43 12.07 -3.65
C GLN A 91 -6.38 10.63 -4.17
N LEU A 92 -5.24 9.98 -4.02
CA LEU A 92 -5.05 8.56 -4.32
C LEU A 92 -5.24 7.74 -3.04
N VAL A 93 -6.13 6.75 -3.08
CA VAL A 93 -6.38 5.83 -1.97
C VAL A 93 -5.93 4.44 -2.39
N PHE A 94 -4.85 3.97 -1.77
CA PHE A 94 -4.28 2.65 -2.01
C PHE A 94 -4.85 1.66 -1.00
N TYR A 95 -5.42 0.58 -1.51
CA TYR A 95 -5.80 -0.56 -0.69
C TYR A 95 -4.62 -1.53 -0.67
N ASP A 96 -3.83 -1.52 0.42
CA ASP A 96 -2.77 -2.52 0.61
C ASP A 96 -3.43 -3.85 0.94
N THR A 97 -3.46 -4.74 -0.04
CA THR A 97 -3.89 -6.10 0.22
C THR A 97 -2.69 -6.91 0.70
N PRO A 98 -2.90 -7.89 1.60
CA PRO A 98 -1.88 -8.87 1.91
C PRO A 98 -1.22 -9.49 0.66
N GLY A 99 -0.11 -10.20 0.81
CA GLY A 99 0.43 -10.99 -0.32
C GLY A 99 -0.47 -12.17 -0.65
N LEU A 100 -0.73 -12.42 -1.94
CA LEU A 100 -1.60 -13.50 -2.40
C LEU A 100 -1.09 -14.86 -1.91
N VAL A 101 -1.68 -15.33 -0.82
CA VAL A 101 -1.36 -16.62 -0.20
C VAL A 101 -2.23 -17.72 -0.77
N THR A 102 -1.59 -18.83 -1.10
CA THR A 102 -2.30 -20.06 -1.46
C THR A 102 -2.97 -20.67 -0.23
N GLU A 103 -4.02 -21.46 -0.45
CA GLU A 103 -4.79 -22.13 0.61
C GLU A 103 -3.92 -23.06 1.48
N SER A 104 -2.84 -23.58 0.89
CA SER A 104 -1.80 -24.37 1.57
C SER A 104 -0.94 -23.52 2.51
N GLU A 105 -0.59 -22.29 2.13
CA GLU A 105 0.17 -21.35 2.96
C GLU A 105 -0.69 -20.80 4.10
N ILE A 106 -1.97 -20.53 3.85
CA ILE A 106 -2.92 -20.10 4.88
C ILE A 106 -2.99 -21.14 6.01
N LYS A 107 -3.12 -22.43 5.66
CA LYS A 107 -3.14 -23.53 6.64
C LYS A 107 -1.80 -23.73 7.34
N LYS A 108 -0.68 -23.60 6.60
CA LYS A 108 0.67 -23.78 7.15
C LYS A 108 1.05 -22.70 8.16
N TYR A 109 0.69 -21.45 7.89
CA TYR A 109 1.04 -20.29 8.70
C TYR A 109 -0.10 -19.82 9.62
N LYS A 110 -1.20 -20.59 9.73
CA LYS A 110 -2.41 -20.25 10.51
C LYS A 110 -2.93 -18.84 10.23
N LEU A 111 -2.90 -18.42 8.97
CA LEU A 111 -3.38 -17.10 8.58
C LEU A 111 -4.91 -17.07 8.64
N GLU A 112 -5.49 -15.95 9.06
CA GLU A 112 -6.93 -15.80 9.16
C GLU A 112 -7.64 -15.96 7.80
N GLY A 113 -8.87 -16.45 7.80
CA GLY A 113 -9.73 -16.50 6.61
C GLY A 113 -10.05 -15.12 6.01
N SER A 114 -9.72 -14.04 6.72
CA SER A 114 -9.90 -12.63 6.34
C SER A 114 -9.06 -12.20 5.12
N PHE A 115 -8.06 -12.98 4.72
CA PHE A 115 -7.22 -12.65 3.56
C PHE A 115 -8.02 -12.64 2.25
N ARG A 116 -8.92 -13.61 2.03
CA ARG A 116 -9.74 -13.66 0.80
C ARG A 116 -10.76 -12.54 0.73
N SER A 117 -11.38 -12.20 1.86
CA SER A 117 -12.31 -11.08 1.92
C SER A 117 -11.60 -9.74 1.70
N ALA A 118 -10.35 -9.58 2.16
CA ALA A 118 -9.55 -8.39 1.94
C ALA A 118 -9.33 -8.08 0.44
N TYR A 119 -8.94 -9.06 -0.40
CA TYR A 119 -8.79 -8.82 -1.85
C TYR A 119 -10.10 -8.47 -2.52
N ARG A 120 -11.18 -9.21 -2.18
CA ARG A 120 -12.51 -8.96 -2.74
C ARG A 120 -12.97 -7.55 -2.38
N HIS A 121 -12.78 -7.13 -1.14
CA HIS A 121 -13.11 -5.79 -0.67
C HIS A 121 -12.28 -4.73 -1.39
N ALA A 122 -10.96 -4.92 -1.51
CA ALA A 122 -10.10 -3.98 -2.21
C ALA A 122 -10.50 -3.84 -3.69
N ALA A 123 -10.71 -4.95 -4.39
CA ALA A 123 -11.12 -4.95 -5.79
C ALA A 123 -12.52 -4.35 -6.01
N GLN A 124 -13.48 -4.59 -5.10
CA GLN A 124 -14.83 -4.01 -5.20
C GLN A 124 -14.86 -2.49 -5.05
N ASN A 125 -13.97 -1.93 -4.23
CA ASN A 125 -13.91 -0.49 -3.97
C ASN A 125 -12.91 0.25 -4.88
N ALA A 126 -12.15 -0.48 -5.70
CA ALA A 126 -11.13 0.09 -6.57
C ALA A 126 -11.68 0.55 -7.91
N ASP A 127 -11.15 1.67 -8.39
CA ASP A 127 -11.32 2.16 -9.75
C ASP A 127 -10.29 1.54 -10.71
N LEU A 128 -9.15 1.09 -10.18
CA LEU A 128 -8.01 0.56 -10.92
C LEU A 128 -7.35 -0.58 -10.13
N ILE A 129 -6.97 -1.66 -10.81
CA ILE A 129 -6.15 -2.73 -10.24
C ILE A 129 -4.69 -2.55 -10.65
N ALA A 130 -3.80 -2.42 -9.68
CA ALA A 130 -2.35 -2.37 -9.90
C ALA A 130 -1.70 -3.72 -9.53
N VAL A 131 -1.24 -4.45 -10.54
CA VAL A 131 -0.59 -5.76 -10.37
C VAL A 131 0.90 -5.58 -10.21
N ILE A 132 1.44 -5.86 -9.02
CA ILE A 132 2.88 -5.82 -8.75
C ILE A 132 3.48 -7.20 -8.96
N HIS A 133 4.41 -7.29 -9.91
CA HIS A 133 5.10 -8.52 -10.29
C HIS A 133 6.60 -8.43 -10.05
N ASP A 134 7.15 -9.43 -9.37
CA ASP A 134 8.58 -9.50 -9.07
C ASP A 134 9.37 -10.06 -10.26
N VAL A 135 10.26 -9.25 -10.84
CA VAL A 135 11.11 -9.69 -11.96
C VAL A 135 12.45 -10.30 -11.54
N SER A 136 12.86 -10.17 -10.27
CA SER A 136 14.15 -10.69 -9.80
C SER A 136 14.15 -12.22 -9.72
N ASN A 137 13.00 -12.83 -9.45
CA ASN A 137 12.88 -14.28 -9.32
C ASN A 137 12.83 -14.96 -10.70
N ALA A 138 13.92 -15.66 -11.06
CA ALA A 138 14.06 -16.33 -12.35
C ALA A 138 12.99 -17.41 -12.63
N PHE A 139 12.42 -18.02 -11.59
CA PHE A 139 11.44 -19.10 -11.72
C PHE A 139 10.02 -18.59 -11.96
N THR A 140 9.62 -17.51 -11.27
CA THR A 140 8.25 -16.99 -11.33
C THR A 140 8.09 -15.82 -12.28
N ARG A 141 9.17 -15.13 -12.68
CA ARG A 141 9.07 -13.89 -13.48
C ARG A 141 8.37 -14.05 -14.84
N LYS A 142 8.31 -15.26 -15.40
CA LYS A 142 7.71 -15.53 -16.72
C LYS A 142 6.20 -15.72 -16.69
N GLU A 143 5.62 -15.91 -15.51
CA GLU A 143 4.22 -16.29 -15.34
C GLU A 143 3.59 -15.44 -14.25
N LEU A 144 2.38 -14.94 -14.49
CA LEU A 144 1.57 -14.37 -13.42
C LEU A 144 1.02 -15.50 -12.55
N HIS A 145 1.01 -15.26 -11.25
CA HIS A 145 0.44 -16.22 -10.31
C HIS A 145 -1.06 -16.39 -10.57
N PHE A 146 -1.56 -17.64 -10.51
CA PHE A 146 -2.93 -17.98 -10.90
C PHE A 146 -3.99 -17.15 -10.16
N THR A 147 -3.80 -16.86 -8.87
CA THR A 147 -4.75 -16.04 -8.09
C THR A 147 -4.83 -14.59 -8.55
N VAL A 148 -3.75 -14.03 -9.12
CA VAL A 148 -3.78 -12.69 -9.74
C VAL A 148 -4.71 -12.74 -10.94
N ILE A 149 -4.54 -13.74 -11.80
CA ILE A 149 -5.34 -13.92 -13.02
C ILE A 149 -6.80 -14.16 -12.66
N ASP A 150 -7.10 -15.01 -11.69
CA ASP A 150 -8.46 -15.26 -11.22
C ASP A 150 -9.12 -13.96 -10.73
N THR A 151 -8.37 -13.10 -10.05
CA THR A 151 -8.87 -11.79 -9.59
C THR A 151 -9.13 -10.85 -10.75
N LEU A 152 -8.21 -10.78 -11.73
CA LEU A 152 -8.41 -9.97 -12.94
C LEU A 152 -9.61 -10.43 -13.77
N LYS A 153 -9.82 -11.75 -13.87
CA LYS A 153 -10.99 -12.36 -14.53
C LYS A 153 -12.30 -12.09 -13.81
N MET A 154 -12.27 -12.02 -12.48
CA MET A 154 -13.45 -11.73 -11.66
C MET A 154 -13.91 -10.26 -11.84
N TYR A 155 -12.99 -9.34 -12.14
CA TYR A 155 -13.27 -7.92 -12.32
C TYR A 155 -12.83 -7.39 -13.70
N PRO A 156 -13.38 -7.91 -14.81
CA PRO A 156 -12.91 -7.59 -16.16
C PRO A 156 -13.21 -6.15 -16.59
N ARG A 157 -14.13 -5.47 -15.86
CA ARG A 157 -14.51 -4.07 -16.12
C ARG A 157 -13.52 -3.06 -15.53
N LEU A 158 -12.70 -3.47 -14.55
CA LEU A 158 -11.74 -2.58 -13.93
C LEU A 158 -10.48 -2.50 -14.79
N PRO A 159 -9.99 -1.29 -15.13
CA PRO A 159 -8.70 -1.15 -15.78
C PRO A 159 -7.61 -1.73 -14.88
N SER A 160 -6.71 -2.50 -15.49
CA SER A 160 -5.58 -3.11 -14.80
C SER A 160 -4.27 -2.57 -15.35
N ILE A 161 -3.28 -2.31 -14.49
CA ILE A 161 -1.91 -1.97 -14.86
C ILE A 161 -0.94 -3.01 -14.33
N LEU A 162 0.16 -3.22 -15.05
CA LEU A 162 1.24 -4.12 -14.63
C LEU A 162 2.44 -3.30 -14.17
N ILE A 163 2.87 -3.52 -12.94
CA ILE A 163 4.05 -2.91 -12.32
C ILE A 163 5.10 -4.01 -12.16
N MET A 164 6.12 -3.99 -13.01
CA MET A 164 7.26 -4.91 -12.93
C MET A 164 8.29 -4.34 -11.94
N ASN A 165 8.34 -4.91 -10.75
CA ASN A 165 9.16 -4.44 -9.64
C ASN A 165 10.50 -5.20 -9.51
N LYS A 166 11.50 -4.56 -8.90
CA LYS A 166 12.88 -5.05 -8.71
C LYS A 166 13.68 -5.15 -10.00
N ILE A 167 13.50 -4.19 -10.91
CA ILE A 167 14.24 -4.14 -12.19
C ILE A 167 15.75 -4.00 -12.01
N ASP A 168 16.19 -3.47 -10.86
CA ASP A 168 17.59 -3.33 -10.47
C ASP A 168 18.32 -4.67 -10.36
N ALA A 169 17.59 -5.76 -10.05
CA ALA A 169 18.16 -7.10 -10.01
C ALA A 169 18.38 -7.73 -11.40
N LEU A 170 17.85 -7.13 -12.48
CA LEU A 170 17.99 -7.66 -13.84
C LEU A 170 19.31 -7.22 -14.48
N LYS A 171 20.12 -8.21 -14.89
CA LYS A 171 21.40 -7.98 -15.58
C LYS A 171 21.28 -7.41 -16.99
N SER A 172 20.14 -7.59 -17.67
CA SER A 172 19.98 -7.21 -19.09
C SER A 172 18.58 -6.70 -19.41
N LYS A 173 18.52 -5.57 -20.11
CA LYS A 173 17.27 -4.94 -20.61
C LYS A 173 16.52 -5.78 -21.64
N ARG A 174 17.20 -6.70 -22.34
CA ARG A 174 16.54 -7.59 -23.33
C ARG A 174 15.51 -8.50 -22.67
N ILE A 175 15.85 -9.01 -21.48
CA ILE A 175 14.97 -9.88 -20.70
C ILE A 175 13.66 -9.17 -20.38
N THR A 176 13.71 -7.87 -20.07
CA THR A 176 12.52 -7.08 -19.72
C THR A 176 11.50 -7.04 -20.86
N LEU A 177 11.93 -6.82 -22.10
CA LEU A 177 11.02 -6.79 -23.26
C LEU A 177 10.36 -8.16 -23.50
N ASP A 178 11.13 -9.24 -23.36
CA ASP A 178 10.60 -10.60 -23.52
C ASP A 178 9.58 -10.92 -22.43
N LEU A 179 9.81 -10.47 -21.18
CA LEU A 179 8.87 -10.62 -20.09
C LEU A 179 7.59 -9.82 -20.32
N ILE A 180 7.68 -8.57 -20.77
CA ILE A 180 6.51 -7.75 -21.11
C ILE A 180 5.65 -8.49 -22.13
N ARG A 181 6.25 -8.97 -23.23
CA ARG A 181 5.54 -9.70 -24.28
C ARG A 181 4.87 -10.97 -23.74
N THR A 182 5.57 -11.71 -22.89
CA THR A 182 5.06 -12.96 -22.31
C THR A 182 3.88 -12.70 -21.38
N LEU A 183 3.99 -11.73 -20.47
CA LEU A 183 2.97 -11.46 -19.46
C LEU A 183 1.73 -10.74 -20.04
N THR A 184 1.92 -9.92 -21.08
CA THR A 184 0.84 -9.14 -21.72
C THR A 184 0.22 -9.84 -22.92
N ASN A 185 0.64 -11.06 -23.28
CA ASN A 185 0.27 -11.70 -24.55
C ASN A 185 0.52 -10.80 -25.78
N ASN A 186 1.56 -9.95 -25.70
CA ASN A 186 1.97 -9.01 -26.74
C ASN A 186 0.90 -7.97 -27.17
N THR A 187 -0.12 -7.70 -26.34
CA THR A 187 -1.19 -6.76 -26.68
C THR A 187 -0.78 -5.29 -26.56
N LEU A 188 0.18 -4.97 -25.71
CA LEU A 188 0.59 -3.59 -25.39
C LEU A 188 1.75 -3.03 -26.24
N SER A 189 2.33 -3.83 -27.11
CA SER A 189 3.53 -3.45 -27.89
C SER A 189 3.28 -2.40 -28.99
N SER A 190 2.04 -1.94 -29.21
CA SER A 190 1.68 -1.12 -30.37
C SER A 190 1.90 0.40 -30.22
N GLU A 191 1.99 0.98 -29.02
CA GLU A 191 2.02 2.45 -28.89
C GLU A 191 3.30 3.05 -28.28
N GLN A 192 3.94 2.42 -27.27
CA GLN A 192 5.07 3.06 -26.57
C GLN A 192 6.46 2.61 -27.04
N ALA A 193 6.59 1.45 -27.70
CA ALA A 193 7.88 0.93 -28.19
C ALA A 193 8.32 1.51 -29.55
N ASN A 194 7.42 2.17 -30.28
CA ASN A 194 7.60 2.54 -31.68
C ASN A 194 8.40 3.83 -31.94
N LYS A 195 8.91 4.51 -30.90
CA LYS A 195 9.82 5.67 -31.11
C LYS A 195 11.30 5.31 -31.26
N ARG A 196 11.72 4.04 -31.06
CA ARG A 196 13.15 3.67 -31.17
C ARG A 196 13.50 2.36 -31.88
N VAL A 197 12.55 1.59 -32.41
CA VAL A 197 12.86 0.33 -33.11
C VAL A 197 12.08 0.19 -34.42
N ASN A 198 12.21 1.16 -35.32
CA ASN A 198 11.77 1.00 -36.72
C ASN A 198 12.92 0.52 -37.60
N LYS A 199 13.28 -0.75 -37.43
CA LYS A 199 13.79 -1.66 -38.45
C LYS A 199 14.11 -2.96 -37.73
N ILE A 200 13.36 -4.01 -38.06
CA ILE A 200 13.72 -5.44 -38.03
C ILE A 200 12.47 -6.25 -37.65
N ASN A 201 11.94 -6.87 -38.70
CA ASN A 201 11.18 -8.12 -38.71
C ASN A 201 9.70 -8.10 -38.30
N LYS A 202 8.91 -7.74 -39.32
CA LYS A 202 7.52 -8.09 -39.55
C LYS A 202 7.44 -9.58 -39.91
N SER A 203 7.28 -10.46 -38.94
CA SER A 203 6.84 -11.85 -39.16
C SER A 203 6.68 -12.59 -37.83
N VAL A 204 5.63 -13.41 -37.76
CA VAL A 204 5.27 -14.35 -36.68
C VAL A 204 4.33 -13.78 -35.62
N VAL A 205 3.06 -13.67 -36.01
CA VAL A 205 1.94 -13.96 -35.10
C VAL A 205 2.01 -15.45 -34.78
N LYS A 206 2.30 -15.80 -33.53
CA LYS A 206 2.12 -17.16 -33.02
C LYS A 206 1.12 -17.08 -31.87
N GLU A 207 0.03 -17.80 -32.04
CA GLU A 207 -0.97 -18.09 -31.01
C GLU A 207 -0.29 -18.47 -29.70
N SER A 208 -0.90 -18.03 -28.60
CA SER A 208 -0.52 -18.33 -27.22
C SER A 208 -0.19 -19.81 -27.04
N ILE A 209 1.07 -20.12 -26.69
CA ILE A 209 1.50 -21.48 -26.36
C ILE A 209 1.20 -21.71 -24.87
N PRO A 210 0.28 -22.62 -24.50
CA PRO A 210 0.10 -23.02 -23.11
C PRO A 210 1.32 -23.85 -22.69
N LEU A 211 2.04 -23.42 -21.66
CA LEU A 211 3.12 -24.21 -21.07
C LEU A 211 2.52 -25.40 -20.31
N LYS A 212 2.61 -26.59 -20.90
CA LYS A 212 2.18 -27.85 -20.28
C LYS A 212 3.10 -28.25 -19.12
N LYS A 213 2.66 -28.01 -17.89
CA LYS A 213 3.11 -28.78 -16.71
C LYS A 213 1.88 -29.28 -15.95
N GLY A 214 1.60 -30.58 -16.08
CA GLY A 214 0.67 -31.32 -15.21
C GLY A 214 -0.80 -30.86 -15.24
N GLY A 215 -1.57 -31.39 -16.20
CA GLY A 215 -3.01 -31.66 -16.03
C GLY A 215 -4.01 -30.50 -15.95
N ILE A 216 -3.61 -29.22 -15.89
CA ILE A 216 -4.56 -28.09 -15.89
C ILE A 216 -4.03 -27.02 -16.83
N ASN A 217 -4.80 -26.66 -17.87
CA ASN A 217 -4.54 -25.47 -18.69
C ASN A 217 -4.71 -24.23 -17.81
N ARG A 218 -3.65 -23.82 -17.12
CA ARG A 218 -3.64 -22.58 -16.34
C ARG A 218 -3.11 -21.48 -17.24
N GLU A 219 -3.93 -20.45 -17.47
CA GLU A 219 -3.44 -19.21 -18.04
C GLU A 219 -2.39 -18.61 -17.10
N VAL A 220 -1.33 -18.05 -17.68
CA VAL A 220 -0.16 -17.50 -16.99
C VAL A 220 0.10 -16.04 -17.35
N SER A 221 -0.78 -15.43 -18.15
CA SER A 221 -0.63 -14.11 -18.73
C SER A 221 -2.00 -13.43 -18.82
N TRP A 222 -1.98 -12.10 -18.99
CA TRP A 222 -3.20 -11.30 -19.06
C TRP A 222 -3.10 -10.28 -20.19
N SER A 223 -4.07 -10.30 -21.10
CA SER A 223 -4.07 -9.48 -22.31
C SER A 223 -4.57 -8.05 -22.10
N ASN A 224 -5.30 -7.79 -21.02
CA ASN A 224 -6.07 -6.55 -20.84
C ASN A 224 -5.41 -5.60 -19.82
N PHE A 225 -4.08 -5.60 -19.76
CA PHE A 225 -3.38 -4.51 -19.10
C PHE A 225 -3.51 -3.25 -19.95
N SER A 226 -3.75 -2.12 -19.30
CA SER A 226 -3.80 -0.79 -19.93
C SER A 226 -2.40 -0.21 -20.13
N GLN A 227 -1.50 -0.45 -19.17
CA GLN A 227 -0.12 0.02 -19.22
C GLN A 227 0.82 -0.90 -18.42
N VAL A 228 2.12 -0.89 -18.79
CA VAL A 228 3.19 -1.56 -18.04
C VAL A 228 4.21 -0.54 -17.56
N PHE A 229 4.59 -0.65 -16.29
CA PHE A 229 5.61 0.17 -15.65
C PHE A 229 6.78 -0.69 -15.19
N LEU A 230 7.99 -0.15 -15.34
CA LEU A 230 9.24 -0.78 -14.89
C LEU A 230 9.75 0.00 -13.68
N VAL A 231 9.75 -0.62 -12.50
CA VAL A 231 10.06 0.08 -11.26
C VAL A 231 11.08 -0.65 -10.41
N SER A 232 11.85 0.12 -9.64
CA SER A 232 12.54 -0.38 -8.47
C SER A 232 11.97 0.33 -7.26
N ALA A 233 11.01 -0.32 -6.59
CA ALA A 233 10.37 0.24 -5.42
C ALA A 233 11.34 0.51 -4.26
N ALA A 234 12.47 -0.21 -4.19
CA ALA A 234 13.46 0.00 -3.13
C ALA A 234 14.33 1.25 -3.34
N ILE A 235 14.54 1.64 -4.60
CA ILE A 235 15.40 2.77 -4.99
C ILE A 235 14.56 4.01 -5.34
N GLY A 236 13.28 3.82 -5.65
CA GLY A 236 12.37 4.86 -6.16
C GLY A 236 12.41 5.05 -7.68
N SER A 237 13.23 4.27 -8.41
CA SER A 237 13.35 4.39 -9.86
C SER A 237 12.05 4.01 -10.57
N GLY A 238 11.59 4.84 -11.51
CA GLY A 238 10.39 4.60 -12.33
C GLY A 238 9.06 4.83 -11.60
N LEU A 239 9.07 5.22 -10.31
CA LEU A 239 7.84 5.48 -9.56
C LEU A 239 7.10 6.75 -10.01
N ASN A 240 7.84 7.77 -10.48
CA ASN A 240 7.24 9.01 -10.98
C ASN A 240 6.31 8.75 -12.17
N ASP A 241 6.70 7.86 -13.10
CA ASP A 241 5.86 7.51 -14.24
C ASP A 241 4.54 6.86 -13.80
N VAL A 242 4.59 6.04 -12.72
CA VAL A 242 3.39 5.43 -12.15
C VAL A 242 2.53 6.49 -11.46
N HIS A 243 3.17 7.36 -10.66
CA HIS A 243 2.51 8.47 -9.97
C HIS A 243 1.73 9.35 -10.95
N ASP A 244 2.38 9.81 -12.01
CA ASP A 244 1.79 10.71 -13.00
C ASP A 244 0.62 10.04 -13.74
N TYR A 245 0.75 8.76 -14.05
CA TYR A 245 -0.35 7.97 -14.62
C TYR A 245 -1.55 7.86 -13.66
N LEU A 246 -1.30 7.62 -12.36
CA LEU A 246 -2.36 7.51 -11.36
C LEU A 246 -3.08 8.84 -11.15
N ILE A 247 -2.35 9.95 -11.11
CA ILE A 247 -2.95 11.29 -11.06
C ILE A 247 -3.80 11.56 -12.30
N ALA A 248 -3.27 11.25 -13.50
CA ALA A 248 -3.99 11.44 -14.75
C ALA A 248 -5.25 10.55 -14.84
N SER A 249 -5.24 9.38 -14.18
CA SER A 249 -6.37 8.44 -14.14
C SER A 249 -7.44 8.82 -13.11
N ALA A 250 -7.19 9.80 -12.25
CA ALA A 250 -8.10 10.16 -11.16
C ALA A 250 -9.42 10.76 -11.67
N LYS A 251 -10.52 10.35 -11.05
CA LYS A 251 -11.88 10.74 -11.45
C LYS A 251 -12.33 11.96 -10.66
N LEU A 252 -13.14 12.82 -11.29
CA LEU A 252 -13.74 13.98 -10.63
C LEU A 252 -14.76 13.50 -9.58
N ARG A 253 -14.39 13.56 -8.31
CA ARG A 253 -15.23 13.15 -7.18
C ARG A 253 -14.67 13.75 -5.88
N PRO A 254 -15.53 14.02 -4.88
CA PRO A 254 -15.07 14.57 -3.62
C PRO A 254 -14.09 13.61 -2.93
N TRP A 255 -13.17 14.19 -2.15
CA TRP A 255 -12.24 13.43 -1.32
C TRP A 255 -12.98 12.64 -0.23
N GLU A 256 -12.55 11.41 0.01
CA GLU A 256 -13.06 10.55 1.09
C GLU A 256 -12.40 10.93 2.43
N TYR A 257 -11.15 11.37 2.37
CA TYR A 257 -10.30 11.64 3.54
C TYR A 257 -9.85 13.10 3.59
N LYS A 258 -9.44 13.54 4.78
CA LYS A 258 -8.85 14.88 4.94
C LYS A 258 -7.49 14.97 4.26
N PRO A 259 -7.03 16.18 3.88
CA PRO A 259 -5.74 16.37 3.22
C PRO A 259 -4.54 15.86 4.03
N GLU A 260 -4.62 15.95 5.36
CA GLU A 260 -3.56 15.56 6.28
C GLU A 260 -3.58 14.06 6.62
N GLU A 261 -4.67 13.36 6.30
CA GLU A 261 -4.84 11.94 6.56
C GLU A 261 -4.07 11.12 5.52
N PHE A 262 -3.19 10.24 5.99
CA PHE A 262 -2.36 9.37 5.18
C PHE A 262 -2.69 7.89 5.38
N THR A 263 -3.53 7.55 6.34
CA THR A 263 -4.03 6.19 6.58
C THR A 263 -5.34 6.22 7.36
N ASP A 264 -6.12 5.15 7.26
CA ASP A 264 -7.33 4.93 8.05
C ASP A 264 -7.07 4.18 9.37
N GLU A 265 -5.81 3.81 9.63
CA GLU A 265 -5.39 3.16 10.88
C GLU A 265 -5.10 4.17 11.99
N ALA A 266 -5.44 3.78 13.22
CA ALA A 266 -5.12 4.55 14.41
C ALA A 266 -3.58 4.55 14.65
N PRO A 267 -2.99 5.66 15.15
CA PRO A 267 -1.56 5.74 15.45
C PRO A 267 -1.05 4.59 16.34
N GLU A 268 -1.87 4.17 17.30
CA GLU A 268 -1.62 3.07 18.22
C GLU A 268 -1.36 1.76 17.47
N ASN A 269 -2.17 1.46 16.44
CA ASN A 269 -2.02 0.26 15.63
C ASN A 269 -0.75 0.32 14.78
N LEU A 270 -0.44 1.49 14.19
CA LEU A 270 0.78 1.68 13.39
C LEU A 270 2.04 1.46 14.22
N ILE A 271 2.06 1.93 15.47
CA ILE A 271 3.17 1.72 16.41
C ILE A 271 3.36 0.24 16.68
N VAL A 272 2.29 -0.46 17.04
CA VAL A 272 2.32 -1.90 17.34
C VAL A 272 2.75 -2.71 16.11
N ASP A 273 2.21 -2.40 14.93
CA ASP A 273 2.51 -3.12 13.70
C ASP A 273 3.95 -2.85 13.20
N SER A 274 4.50 -1.66 13.45
CA SER A 274 5.92 -1.37 13.21
C SER A 274 6.83 -2.26 14.08
N VAL A 275 6.49 -2.43 15.36
CA VAL A 275 7.21 -3.36 16.26
C VAL A 275 7.12 -4.79 15.75
N LYS A 276 5.92 -5.28 15.43
CA LYS A 276 5.74 -6.64 14.87
C LYS A 276 6.55 -6.85 13.60
N ALA A 277 6.56 -5.87 12.69
CA ALA A 277 7.34 -5.95 11.45
C ALA A 277 8.84 -6.07 11.73
N ARG A 278 9.38 -5.30 12.69
CA ARG A 278 10.80 -5.43 13.05
C ARG A 278 11.11 -6.72 13.81
N LEU A 279 10.21 -7.20 14.67
CA LEU A 279 10.37 -8.53 15.28
C LEU A 279 10.43 -9.64 14.21
N LEU A 280 9.70 -9.50 13.10
CA LEU A 280 9.83 -10.41 11.96
C LEU A 280 11.24 -10.39 11.38
N ASP A 281 11.87 -9.23 11.17
CA ASP A 281 13.21 -9.14 10.58
C ASP A 281 14.31 -9.79 11.47
N TYR A 282 14.21 -9.64 12.79
CA TYR A 282 15.31 -9.99 13.72
C TYR A 282 15.21 -11.38 14.36
N LEU A 283 14.03 -11.99 14.41
CA LEU A 283 13.84 -13.30 15.05
C LEU A 283 13.80 -14.42 14.00
N PRO A 284 14.23 -15.65 14.31
CA PRO A 284 14.14 -16.77 13.36
C PRO A 284 12.75 -17.42 13.35
N GLN A 285 12.43 -18.10 12.23
CA GLN A 285 11.28 -19.02 12.09
C GLN A 285 9.92 -18.36 12.47
N GLU A 286 9.02 -19.17 13.05
CA GLU A 286 7.64 -18.83 13.42
C GLU A 286 7.53 -18.06 14.76
N ILE A 287 8.64 -17.76 15.45
CA ILE A 287 8.63 -17.13 16.78
C ILE A 287 7.83 -15.82 16.80
N PRO A 288 8.02 -14.87 15.85
CA PRO A 288 7.30 -13.60 15.85
C PRO A 288 5.77 -13.74 15.83
N TYR A 289 5.26 -14.81 15.24
CA TYR A 289 3.82 -14.99 15.06
C TYR A 289 3.09 -15.40 16.33
N ASN A 290 3.82 -15.88 17.33
CA ASN A 290 3.29 -16.28 18.64
C ASN A 290 3.54 -15.21 19.72
N LEU A 291 4.08 -14.04 19.34
CA LEU A 291 4.28 -12.93 20.27
C LEU A 291 3.00 -12.09 20.32
N GLU A 292 2.57 -11.80 21.55
CA GLU A 292 1.51 -10.83 21.79
C GLU A 292 2.17 -9.48 22.01
N THR A 293 1.72 -8.46 21.27
CA THR A 293 2.31 -7.12 21.34
C THR A 293 1.20 -6.10 21.50
N TYR A 294 1.27 -5.26 22.52
CA TYR A 294 0.29 -4.20 22.75
C TYR A 294 0.98 -2.92 23.20
N LEU A 295 0.30 -1.81 22.96
CA LEU A 295 0.73 -0.49 23.39
C LEU A 295 0.44 -0.33 24.88
N GLU A 296 1.48 -0.06 25.66
CA GLU A 296 1.39 0.19 27.09
C GLU A 296 1.10 1.66 27.38
N TYR A 297 1.73 2.55 26.62
CA TYR A 297 1.58 4.00 26.77
C TYR A 297 1.62 4.70 25.41
N TYR A 298 0.78 5.73 25.26
CA TYR A 298 0.82 6.66 24.13
C TYR A 298 0.35 8.05 24.56
N SER A 299 1.14 9.05 24.24
CA SER A 299 0.75 10.46 24.33
C SER A 299 1.37 11.28 23.20
N LEU A 300 0.72 12.39 22.86
CA LEU A 300 1.22 13.39 21.92
C LEU A 300 1.29 14.72 22.66
N GLU A 301 2.51 15.17 22.96
CA GLU A 301 2.76 16.41 23.70
C GLU A 301 3.78 17.25 22.93
N ASN A 302 3.50 18.55 22.74
CA ASN A 302 4.42 19.48 22.05
C ASN A 302 4.96 18.95 20.70
N ASP A 303 4.08 18.34 19.90
CA ASP A 303 4.41 17.72 18.61
C ASP A 303 5.39 16.53 18.67
N THR A 304 5.65 16.02 19.87
CA THR A 304 6.47 14.83 20.12
C THR A 304 5.59 13.67 20.57
N ILE A 305 5.79 12.51 19.96
CA ILE A 305 5.08 11.28 20.33
C ILE A 305 5.87 10.58 21.44
N TYR A 306 5.19 10.17 22.51
CA TYR A 306 5.75 9.31 23.54
C TYR A 306 5.00 7.99 23.51
N ALA A 307 5.72 6.89 23.34
CA ALA A 307 5.09 5.57 23.25
C ALA A 307 5.94 4.46 23.89
N SER A 308 5.27 3.54 24.59
CA SER A 308 5.86 2.30 25.11
C SER A 308 5.06 1.12 24.60
N VAL A 309 5.75 0.11 24.06
CA VAL A 309 5.13 -1.15 23.60
C VAL A 309 5.65 -2.31 24.44
N GLU A 310 4.73 -3.15 24.91
CA GLU A 310 5.05 -4.40 25.59
C GLU A 310 4.95 -5.58 24.61
N VAL A 311 5.99 -6.42 24.61
CA VAL A 311 6.07 -7.67 23.86
C VAL A 311 6.03 -8.84 24.85
N VAL A 312 4.87 -9.50 24.91
CA VAL A 312 4.65 -10.66 25.77
C VAL A 312 5.17 -11.92 25.09
N CYS A 313 6.12 -12.55 25.76
CA CYS A 313 6.84 -13.72 25.32
C CYS A 313 6.25 -14.99 25.98
N PRO A 314 6.05 -16.08 25.21
CA PRO A 314 5.55 -17.34 25.76
C PRO A 314 6.44 -17.95 26.84
N THR A 315 7.77 -17.81 26.72
CA THR A 315 8.75 -18.38 27.65
C THR A 315 9.88 -17.39 27.92
N GLN A 316 10.56 -17.53 29.06
CA GLN A 316 11.74 -16.72 29.37
C GLN A 316 12.88 -16.92 28.36
N ARG A 317 12.95 -18.10 27.70
CA ARG A 317 13.92 -18.36 26.63
C ARG A 317 13.70 -17.45 25.43
N ILE A 318 12.44 -17.21 25.04
CA ILE A 318 12.09 -16.33 23.93
C ILE A 318 12.36 -14.87 24.33
N GLU A 319 12.03 -14.46 25.56
CA GLU A 319 12.36 -13.13 26.09
C GLU A 319 13.86 -12.84 25.95
N ARG A 320 14.73 -13.75 26.43
CA ARG A 320 16.19 -13.63 26.29
C ARG A 320 16.65 -13.60 24.82
N LEU A 321 15.98 -14.34 23.94
CA LEU A 321 16.29 -14.31 22.51
C LEU A 321 15.97 -12.95 21.89
N ILE A 322 14.87 -12.30 22.28
CA ILE A 322 14.52 -10.96 21.79
C ILE A 322 15.52 -9.93 22.32
N CYS A 323 15.82 -9.97 23.61
CA CYS A 323 16.81 -9.10 24.24
C CYS A 323 18.20 -9.23 23.58
N GLY A 324 18.65 -10.46 23.35
CA GLY A 324 20.02 -10.74 22.92
C GLY A 324 21.04 -10.50 24.03
N GLU A 325 22.33 -10.67 23.70
CA GLU A 325 23.42 -10.42 24.64
C GLU A 325 23.44 -8.95 25.07
N SER A 326 23.46 -8.68 26.37
CA SER A 326 23.47 -7.32 26.94
C SER A 326 22.36 -6.40 26.41
N ASN A 327 21.18 -6.96 26.08
CA ASN A 327 20.06 -6.26 25.45
C ASN A 327 20.36 -5.64 24.07
N GLY A 328 21.47 -6.03 23.42
CA GLY A 328 21.93 -5.43 22.17
C GLY A 328 20.94 -5.59 21.01
N ARG A 329 20.24 -6.73 20.93
CA ARG A 329 19.27 -6.98 19.85
C ARG A 329 18.00 -6.16 20.06
N LEU A 330 17.46 -6.11 21.29
CA LEU A 330 16.29 -5.29 21.59
C LEU A 330 16.55 -3.80 21.34
N ARG A 331 17.77 -3.33 21.67
CA ARG A 331 18.19 -1.97 21.34
C ARG A 331 18.20 -1.71 19.84
N GLN A 332 18.79 -2.60 19.03
CA GLN A 332 18.76 -2.49 17.56
C GLN A 332 17.34 -2.48 16.99
N ILE A 333 16.46 -3.34 17.50
CA ILE A 333 15.05 -3.37 17.12
C ILE A 333 14.39 -2.03 17.47
N THR A 334 14.59 -1.53 18.69
CA THR A 334 14.02 -0.25 19.17
C THR A 334 14.50 0.93 18.34
N GLU A 335 15.80 1.02 18.05
CA GLU A 335 16.38 2.05 17.17
C GLU A 335 15.77 2.00 15.77
N ARG A 336 15.59 0.80 15.21
CA ARG A 336 15.00 0.64 13.88
C ARG A 336 13.51 0.99 13.86
N VAL A 337 12.74 0.57 14.86
CA VAL A 337 11.32 0.95 15.01
C VAL A 337 11.20 2.46 15.17
N THR A 338 12.06 3.09 15.98
CA THR A 338 12.06 4.54 16.17
C THR A 338 12.26 5.27 14.84
N SER A 339 13.25 4.85 14.04
CA SER A 339 13.46 5.39 12.69
C SER A 339 12.22 5.24 11.80
N ASP A 340 11.60 4.06 11.81
CA ASP A 340 10.39 3.80 11.02
C ASP A 340 9.23 4.70 11.45
N LEU A 341 9.01 4.88 12.75
CA LEU A 341 7.90 5.69 13.27
C LEU A 341 8.11 7.19 12.98
N ILE A 342 9.35 7.67 12.99
CA ILE A 342 9.67 9.04 12.54
C ILE A 342 9.31 9.19 11.06
N GLU A 343 9.66 8.22 10.21
CA GLU A 343 9.27 8.20 8.79
C GLU A 343 7.74 8.09 8.59
N THR A 344 7.03 7.37 9.46
CA THR A 344 5.57 7.21 9.39
C THR A 344 4.84 8.51 9.76
N PHE A 345 5.18 9.10 10.91
CA PHE A 345 4.45 10.23 11.47
C PHE A 345 5.00 11.59 11.03
N GLY A 346 6.25 11.66 10.58
CA GLY A 346 6.93 12.92 10.28
C GLY A 346 7.20 13.76 11.52
N LYS A 347 7.25 13.13 12.71
CA LYS A 347 7.38 13.79 14.02
C LYS A 347 8.48 13.15 14.86
N PRO A 348 9.10 13.88 15.81
CA PRO A 348 9.97 13.30 16.82
C PRO A 348 9.21 12.27 17.69
N ILE A 349 9.88 11.19 18.05
CA ILE A 349 9.30 10.14 18.91
C ILE A 349 10.28 9.69 19.99
N SER A 350 9.80 9.62 21.22
CA SER A 350 10.46 8.93 22.34
C SER A 350 9.79 7.57 22.52
N PHE A 351 10.51 6.52 22.14
CA PHE A 351 9.95 5.18 22.01
C PHE A 351 10.73 4.13 22.80
N THR A 352 10.02 3.26 23.52
CA THR A 352 10.60 2.13 24.25
C THR A 352 9.86 0.82 23.98
N ILE A 353 10.61 -0.29 23.97
CA ILE A 353 10.06 -1.64 23.91
C ILE A 353 10.38 -2.36 25.22
N ALA A 354 9.35 -2.83 25.93
CA ALA A 354 9.46 -3.72 27.07
C ALA A 354 9.17 -5.16 26.64
N THR A 355 9.81 -6.14 27.30
CA THR A 355 9.55 -7.57 27.07
C THR A 355 9.21 -8.25 28.38
N THR A 356 8.14 -9.03 28.41
CA THR A 356 7.69 -9.76 29.60
C THR A 356 7.44 -11.23 29.25
N SER A 357 7.86 -12.17 30.10
CA SER A 357 7.48 -13.58 29.93
C SER A 357 6.21 -13.92 30.71
N LYS A 358 5.33 -14.73 30.10
CA LYS A 358 4.10 -15.23 30.76
C LYS A 358 4.37 -15.99 32.06
N GLU A 359 5.56 -16.59 32.20
CA GLU A 359 6.02 -17.25 33.43
C GLU A 359 6.23 -16.25 34.58
N LYS A 360 6.75 -15.05 34.30
CA LYS A 360 6.91 -13.98 35.31
C LYS A 360 5.58 -13.35 35.73
N GLN A 361 4.63 -13.23 34.80
CA GLN A 361 3.29 -12.71 35.13
C GLN A 361 2.52 -13.59 36.12
N LYS A 362 2.73 -14.92 36.09
CA LYS A 362 2.14 -15.87 37.06
C LYS A 362 2.79 -15.85 38.45
N ILE A 363 3.99 -15.27 38.58
CA ILE A 363 4.72 -15.17 39.85
C ILE A 363 4.37 -13.86 40.57
N ASN A 364 3.92 -12.84 39.81
CA ASN A 364 3.54 -11.52 40.31
C ASN A 364 2.02 -11.35 40.53
N GLN A 365 1.21 -12.38 40.24
CA GLN A 365 -0.20 -12.52 40.62
C GLN A 365 -0.29 -13.54 41.75
#